data_AF-A0A4U7EZR7-F1
#
_entry.id   AF-A0A4U7EZR7-F1
#
_cell.length_a   1.000
_cell.length_b   1.000
_cell.length_c   1.000
_cell.angle_alpha   90.00
_cell.angle_beta   90.00
_cell.angle_gamma   90.00
#
_symmetry.space_group_name_H-M   'P 1'
#
loop_
_entity.id
_entity.type
_entity.pdbx_description
1 polymer ?
#
loop_
_entity_poly.entity_id
_entity_poly.type
_entity_poly.pdbx_seq_one_letter_code
_entity_poly.pdbx_strand_id
1 'polypeptide(L)'
;MTVTDCGEPAHEGSDTGGSESTTRAGTIRVVADAAALLVVPAVLLAVFTLPESTKRAAAFSYTEPTLPTAFTAHYVHLTVPHLVGNVVG
;
A
#
# COMPACT_ATOMS: atom_id res chain seq x y z
N MET A 1 34.28 8.82 -62.98
CA MET A 1 35.36 8.79 -61.97
C MET A 1 35.29 10.13 -61.24
N THR A 2 34.78 10.28 -60.02
CA THR A 2 34.44 9.36 -58.93
C THR A 2 33.20 9.87 -58.21
N VAL A 3 32.35 8.93 -57.80
CA VAL A 3 31.24 9.12 -56.87
C VAL A 3 31.82 9.49 -55.51
N THR A 4 31.37 10.60 -54.92
CA THR A 4 31.67 10.90 -53.51
C THR A 4 30.58 10.26 -52.67
N ASP A 5 30.99 9.18 -52.01
CA ASP A 5 30.25 8.46 -50.97
C ASP A 5 30.05 9.40 -49.76
N CYS A 6 28.80 9.76 -49.48
CA CYS A 6 28.44 10.45 -48.25
C CYS A 6 28.36 9.38 -47.15
N GLY A 7 29.42 9.26 -46.35
CA GLY A 7 29.45 8.38 -45.20
C GLY A 7 28.26 8.64 -44.27
N GLU A 8 27.46 7.59 -44.05
CA GLU A 8 26.45 7.54 -43.00
C GLU A 8 27.12 7.63 -41.61
N PRO A 9 26.58 8.41 -40.66
CA PRO A 9 26.93 8.22 -39.27
C PRO A 9 26.28 6.93 -38.77
N ALA A 10 27.13 5.94 -38.43
CA ALA A 10 26.74 4.74 -37.72
C ALA A 10 25.98 5.11 -36.44
N HIS A 11 24.70 4.76 -36.41
CA HIS A 11 23.92 4.64 -35.19
C HIS A 11 24.32 3.33 -34.48
N GLU A 12 25.29 3.41 -33.58
CA GLU A 12 25.62 2.39 -32.57
C GLU A 12 25.69 3.15 -31.24
N GLY A 13 24.80 2.98 -30.27
CA GLY A 13 24.24 1.74 -29.76
C GLY A 13 24.83 1.48 -28.37
N SER A 14 24.24 2.05 -27.31
CA SER A 14 24.40 1.56 -25.93
C SER A 14 23.42 2.21 -24.94
N ASP A 15 22.13 2.22 -25.27
CA ASP A 15 21.06 2.48 -24.28
C ASP A 15 20.50 1.15 -23.75
N THR A 16 21.35 0.34 -23.13
CA THR A 16 20.91 -0.92 -22.46
C THR A 16 20.71 -0.75 -20.95
N GLY A 17 21.10 0.38 -20.35
CA GLY A 17 20.98 0.62 -18.90
C GLY A 17 19.65 1.22 -18.42
N GLY A 18 18.83 1.77 -19.33
CA GLY A 18 17.61 2.50 -18.95
C GLY A 18 16.41 1.61 -18.64
N SER A 19 16.27 0.48 -19.35
CA SER A 19 15.04 -0.33 -19.33
C SER A 19 14.84 -1.10 -18.03
N GLU A 20 15.92 -1.62 -17.44
CA GLU A 20 15.88 -2.37 -16.17
C GLU A 20 15.61 -1.44 -14.97
N SER A 21 16.21 -0.24 -14.98
CA SER A 21 16.05 0.77 -13.92
C SER A 21 14.62 1.31 -13.87
N THR A 22 14.02 1.62 -15.02
CA THR A 22 12.63 2.10 -15.11
C THR A 22 11.63 1.05 -14.64
N THR A 23 11.84 -0.23 -14.98
CA THR A 23 10.95 -1.32 -14.57
C THR A 23 11.01 -1.59 -13.06
N ARG A 24 12.22 -1.55 -12.47
CA ARG A 24 12.42 -1.70 -11.03
C ARG A 24 11.78 -0.54 -10.24
N ALA A 25 11.97 0.70 -10.70
CA ALA A 25 11.38 1.88 -10.06
C ALA A 25 9.84 1.83 -10.09
N GLY A 26 9.25 1.44 -11.22
CA GLY A 26 7.81 1.24 -11.36
C GLY A 26 7.28 0.15 -10.43
N THR A 27 7.97 -0.99 -10.35
CA THR A 27 7.59 -2.10 -9.47
C THR A 27 7.64 -1.70 -7.99
N ILE A 28 8.69 -0.99 -7.56
CA ILE A 28 8.81 -0.49 -6.18
C ILE A 28 7.63 0.42 -5.84
N ARG A 29 7.25 1.33 -6.75
CA ARG A 29 6.12 2.24 -6.53
C ARG A 29 4.81 1.48 -6.40
N VAL A 30 4.54 0.53 -7.29
CA VAL A 30 3.34 -0.32 -7.24
C VAL A 30 3.27 -1.10 -5.93
N VAL A 31 4.39 -1.68 -5.50
CA VAL A 31 4.48 -2.39 -4.21
C VAL A 31 4.23 -1.44 -3.04
N ALA A 32 4.80 -0.24 -3.06
CA ALA A 32 4.59 0.76 -2.01
C ALA A 32 3.13 1.24 -1.95
N ASP A 33 2.51 1.52 -3.10
CA ASP A 33 1.11 1.93 -3.19
C ASP A 33 0.18 0.81 -2.70
N ALA A 34 0.41 -0.43 -3.13
CA ALA A 34 -0.34 -1.60 -2.66
C ALA A 34 -0.16 -1.82 -1.15
N ALA A 35 1.07 -1.70 -0.64
CA ALA A 35 1.34 -1.80 0.79
C ALA A 35 0.58 -0.72 1.57
N ALA A 36 0.62 0.53 1.11
CA ALA A 36 -0.10 1.65 1.71
C ALA A 36 -1.61 1.42 1.77
N LEU A 37 -2.20 0.91 0.67
CA LEU A 37 -3.62 0.54 0.62
C LEU A 37 -3.96 -0.60 1.59
N LEU A 38 -3.07 -1.57 1.76
CA LEU A 38 -3.27 -2.73 2.63
C LEU A 38 -3.04 -2.43 4.12
N VAL A 39 -2.45 -1.29 4.49
CA VAL A 39 -2.21 -0.95 5.91
C VAL A 39 -3.53 -0.96 6.69
N VAL A 40 -4.57 -0.30 6.20
CA VAL A 40 -5.85 -0.17 6.91
C VAL A 40 -6.52 -1.53 7.15
N PRO A 41 -6.77 -2.39 6.14
CA PRO A 41 -7.36 -3.70 6.38
C PRO A 41 -6.47 -4.60 7.24
N ALA A 42 -5.14 -4.51 7.11
CA ALA A 42 -4.23 -5.25 7.98
C ALA A 42 -4.36 -4.84 9.46
N VAL A 43 -4.48 -3.54 9.75
CA VAL A 43 -4.70 -3.04 11.12
C VAL A 43 -6.06 -3.52 11.67
N LEU A 44 -7.13 -3.47 10.87
CA LEU A 44 -8.45 -3.96 11.28
C LEU A 44 -8.43 -5.45 11.64
N LEU A 45 -7.79 -6.28 10.80
CA LEU A 45 -7.63 -7.71 11.08
C LEU A 45 -6.81 -7.94 12.34
N ALA A 46 -5.69 -7.24 12.51
CA ALA A 46 -4.86 -7.35 13.71
C ALA A 46 -5.67 -7.02 14.98
N VAL A 47 -6.39 -5.90 15.01
CA VAL A 47 -7.23 -5.51 16.15
C VAL A 47 -8.34 -6.54 16.41
N PHE A 48 -8.95 -7.10 15.37
CA PHE A 48 -10.01 -8.10 15.53
C PHE A 48 -9.55 -9.38 16.26
N THR A 49 -8.30 -9.79 16.02
CA THR A 49 -7.68 -10.98 16.67
C THR A 49 -7.33 -10.79 18.14
N LEU A 50 -7.37 -9.55 18.65
CA LEU A 50 -7.11 -9.28 20.07
C LEU A 50 -8.18 -9.92 20.97
N PRO A 51 -7.82 -10.26 22.23
CA PRO A 51 -8.80 -10.69 23.23
C PRO A 51 -9.93 -9.68 23.38
N GLU A 52 -11.12 -10.16 23.71
CA GLU A 52 -12.30 -9.31 23.83
C GLU A 52 -12.14 -8.22 24.91
N SER A 53 -11.45 -8.51 26.01
CA SER A 53 -11.13 -7.52 27.05
C SER A 53 -10.29 -6.36 26.50
N THR A 54 -9.28 -6.65 25.68
CA THR A 54 -8.44 -5.65 25.02
C THR A 54 -9.24 -4.82 24.02
N LYS A 55 -10.11 -5.46 23.23
CA LYS A 55 -11.02 -4.76 22.31
C LYS A 55 -11.96 -3.82 23.06
N ARG A 56 -12.57 -4.27 24.18
CA ARG A 56 -13.43 -3.42 25.01
C ARG A 56 -12.67 -2.24 25.63
N ALA A 57 -11.43 -2.42 26.04
CA ALA A 57 -10.61 -1.33 26.58
C ALA A 57 -10.28 -0.24 25.54
N ALA A 58 -10.26 -0.61 24.24
CA ALA A 58 -10.10 0.33 23.13
C ALA A 58 -11.43 0.84 22.56
N ALA A 59 -12.57 0.38 23.08
CA ALA A 59 -13.87 0.89 22.68
C ALA A 59 -14.17 2.21 23.40
N PHE A 60 -14.90 3.11 22.73
CA PHE A 60 -15.31 4.37 23.33
C PHE A 60 -16.44 4.15 24.34
N SER A 61 -16.25 4.64 25.56
CA SER A 61 -17.28 4.65 26.60
C SER A 61 -17.86 6.05 26.77
N TYR A 62 -19.19 6.15 26.74
CA TYR A 62 -19.88 7.42 27.00
C TYR A 62 -19.91 7.81 28.48
N THR A 63 -19.69 6.85 29.39
CA THR A 63 -19.62 7.11 30.83
C THR A 63 -18.23 7.56 31.27
N GLU A 64 -17.20 7.21 30.49
CA GLU A 64 -15.80 7.56 30.74
C GLU A 64 -15.08 7.84 29.41
N PRO A 65 -15.36 8.99 28.77
CA PRO A 65 -14.82 9.30 27.46
C PRO A 65 -13.35 9.71 27.55
N THR A 66 -12.51 9.18 26.67
CA THR A 66 -11.10 9.58 26.56
C THR A 66 -10.71 9.81 25.11
N LEU A 67 -9.72 10.68 24.86
CA LEU A 67 -9.22 10.92 23.50
C LEU A 67 -8.67 9.65 22.82
N PRO A 68 -7.89 8.78 23.51
CA PRO A 68 -7.41 7.54 22.90
C PRO A 68 -8.55 6.60 22.50
N THR A 69 -9.60 6.47 23.33
CA THR A 69 -10.74 5.60 23.00
C THR A 69 -11.61 6.19 21.89
N ALA A 70 -11.69 7.52 21.78
CA ALA A 70 -12.38 8.17 20.66
C ALA A 70 -11.70 7.85 19.31
N PHE A 71 -10.37 7.83 19.30
CA PHE A 71 -9.59 7.47 18.12
C PHE A 71 -9.62 5.96 17.82
N THR A 72 -9.41 5.12 18.84
CA THR A 72 -9.26 3.67 18.66
C THR A 72 -10.57 2.94 18.39
N ALA A 73 -11.72 3.52 18.78
CA ALA A 73 -13.03 2.94 18.52
C ALA A 73 -13.32 2.71 17.03
N HIS A 74 -12.68 3.44 16.11
CA HIS A 74 -12.82 3.24 14.66
C HIS A 74 -12.24 1.90 14.16
N TYR A 75 -11.37 1.27 14.94
CA TYR A 75 -10.72 0.00 14.58
C TYR A 75 -11.34 -1.20 15.29
N VAL A 76 -12.06 -0.98 16.39
CA VAL A 76 -12.63 -2.05 17.21
C VAL A 76 -13.95 -2.54 16.63
N HIS A 77 -13.96 -3.79 16.15
CA HIS A 77 -15.17 -4.50 15.73
C HIS A 77 -15.35 -5.76 16.59
N LEU A 78 -16.52 -5.93 17.20
CA LEU A 78 -16.83 -7.09 18.05
C LEU A 78 -17.54 -8.22 17.28
N THR A 79 -18.06 -7.94 16.08
CA THR A 79 -18.82 -8.89 15.26
C THR A 79 -18.29 -8.96 13.82
N VAL A 80 -18.24 -10.19 13.28
CA VAL A 80 -17.70 -10.54 11.96
C VAL A 80 -18.40 -9.86 10.76
N PRO A 81 -19.73 -9.60 10.75
CA PRO A 81 -20.40 -9.08 9.56
C PRO A 81 -19.90 -7.70 9.09
N HIS A 82 -19.30 -6.91 9.99
CA HIS A 82 -18.78 -5.57 9.66
C HIS A 82 -17.35 -5.62 9.08
N LEU A 83 -16.61 -6.70 9.32
CA LEU A 83 -15.24 -6.89 8.83
C LEU A 83 -15.22 -7.25 7.33
N VAL A 84 -16.24 -7.96 6.85
CA VAL A 84 -16.34 -8.42 5.46
C VAL A 84 -16.53 -7.25 4.48
N GLY A 85 -17.35 -6.25 4.82
CA GLY A 85 -17.57 -5.08 3.95
C GLY A 85 -16.28 -4.29 3.66
N ASN A 86 -15.41 -4.10 4.65
CA ASN A 86 -14.15 -3.37 4.47
C ASN A 86 -13.06 -4.18 3.74
N VAL A 87 -13.17 -5.51 3.70
CA VAL A 87 -12.17 -6.40 3.07
C VAL A 87 -12.57 -6.78 1.65
N VAL A 88 -13.88 -6.88 1.37
CA VAL A 88 -14.41 -7.32 0.08
C VAL A 88 -14.80 -6.15 -0.83
N GLY A 89 -15.13 -4.99 -0.25
CA GLY A 89 -15.68 -3.84 -0.99
C GLY A 89 -17.19 -3.83 -1.03
#